data_AF-A3LR02-F1
#
_entry.id   AF-A3LR02-F1
#
_cell.length_a   1.000
_cell.length_b   1.000
_cell.length_c   1.000
_cell.angle_alpha   90.00
_cell.angle_beta   90.00
_cell.angle_gamma   90.00
#
_symmetry.space_group_name_H-M   'P 1'
#
loop_
_entity.id
_entity.type
_entity.pdbx_description
1 polymer ?
#
loop_
_entity_poly.entity_id
_entity_poly.type
_entity_poly.pdbx_seq_one_letter_code
_entity_poly.pdbx_strand_id
1 'polypeptide(L)'
;MSDFNIYVTTSLTSSERRISPQWDLHYLKSRLELITGIPPQYQTIVCYPTANSNDTRKLAAAEEYDEEKDKLVTVAELGLAPFSRLEVVDANPDSELHDLANEMDEDTIDPDKEFKLSEEKYSSMSNTVLSWKQRNQLGRFDPTYDSEKARAYEENAALAAKMSVGQRCRVINIAGERRGLVKFVGTIDVLDKGENVWVGIEFDEPVGKNSGVIDGVRIFQCRPSHGSFVKPKQVEVGDFPELDLFESDDEDEEL
;
A
#
# COMPACT_ATOMS: atom_id res chain seq x y z
N MET A 1 25.53 30.66 27.27
CA MET A 1 24.21 30.36 26.70
C MET A 1 24.02 28.84 26.76
N SER A 2 22.83 28.34 27.09
CA SER A 2 22.58 26.90 27.09
C SER A 2 22.47 26.38 25.65
N ASP A 3 22.78 25.10 25.45
CA ASP A 3 22.47 24.44 24.18
C ASP A 3 20.96 24.49 23.91
N PHE A 4 20.60 24.48 22.63
CA PHE A 4 19.21 24.52 22.19
C PHE A 4 19.01 23.61 20.97
N ASN A 5 17.75 23.25 20.71
CA ASN A 5 17.41 22.39 19.59
C ASN A 5 17.10 23.21 18.33
N ILE A 6 17.42 22.65 17.18
CA ILE A 6 17.09 23.14 15.84
C ILE A 6 16.58 21.99 14.99
N TYR A 7 15.84 22.32 13.93
CA TYR A 7 15.47 21.38 12.89
C TYR A 7 16.44 21.52 11.73
N VAL A 8 17.06 20.43 11.30
CA VAL A 8 17.92 20.38 10.12
C VAL A 8 17.16 19.65 9.01
N THR A 9 16.95 20.33 7.89
CA THR A 9 16.22 19.79 6.74
C THR A 9 17.07 19.87 5.48
N THR A 10 16.97 18.85 4.64
CA THR A 10 17.46 18.82 3.26
C THR A 10 16.43 18.07 2.41
N SER A 11 16.69 17.89 1.12
CA SER A 11 15.78 17.19 0.20
C SER A 11 15.44 15.76 0.66
N LEU A 12 16.43 15.04 1.19
CA LEU A 12 16.32 13.62 1.55
C LEU A 12 16.13 13.35 3.05
N THR A 13 16.49 14.30 3.92
CA THR A 13 16.59 14.06 5.37
C THR A 13 16.02 15.22 6.17
N SER A 14 15.28 14.91 7.22
CA SER A 14 14.82 15.86 8.23
C SER A 14 15.13 15.32 9.62
N SER A 15 15.80 16.12 10.45
CA SER A 15 16.16 15.69 11.81
C SER A 15 16.23 16.84 12.81
N GLU A 16 15.82 16.58 14.05
CA GLU A 16 16.05 17.50 15.16
C GLU A 16 17.45 17.28 15.75
N ARG A 17 18.15 18.38 16.02
CA ARG A 17 19.52 18.37 16.55
C ARG A 17 19.71 19.43 17.62
N ARG A 18 20.45 19.04 18.66
CA ARG A 18 20.89 19.95 19.71
C ARG A 18 22.22 20.58 19.30
N ILE A 19 22.25 21.91 19.24
CA ILE A 19 23.43 22.70 18.89
C ILE A 19 23.87 23.56 20.05
N SER A 20 25.16 23.88 20.05
CA SER A 20 25.74 24.72 21.07
C SER A 20 26.12 26.08 20.51
N PRO A 21 25.71 27.20 21.15
CA PRO A 21 26.06 28.55 20.71
C PRO A 21 27.57 28.82 20.70
N GLN A 22 28.38 28.05 21.44
CA GLN A 22 29.84 28.17 21.45
C GLN A 22 30.54 27.46 20.29
N TRP A 23 29.83 26.70 19.46
CA TRP A 23 30.42 26.08 18.28
C TRP A 23 30.81 27.17 17.27
N ASP A 24 31.92 26.93 16.59
CA ASP A 24 32.27 27.70 15.39
C ASP A 24 31.48 27.20 14.17
N LEU A 25 31.43 28.04 13.13
CA LEU A 25 30.67 27.74 11.92
C LEU A 25 31.24 26.53 11.16
N HIS A 26 32.56 26.35 11.15
CA HIS A 26 33.19 25.19 10.52
C HIS A 26 32.77 23.89 11.22
N TYR A 27 32.81 23.86 12.55
CA TYR A 27 32.37 22.72 13.36
C TYR A 27 30.88 22.42 13.14
N LEU A 28 30.04 23.45 13.05
CA LEU A 28 28.62 23.27 12.70
C LEU A 28 28.48 22.60 11.33
N LYS A 29 29.17 23.09 10.29
CA LYS A 29 29.13 22.51 8.94
C LYS A 29 29.60 21.04 8.92
N SER A 30 30.70 20.72 9.60
CA SER A 30 31.20 19.35 9.74
C SER A 30 30.23 18.41 10.46
N ARG A 31 29.47 18.92 11.44
CA ARG A 31 28.40 18.16 12.10
C ARG A 31 27.18 17.97 11.20
N LEU A 32 26.86 18.94 10.35
CA LEU A 32 25.78 18.86 9.37
C LEU A 32 26.10 17.86 8.25
N GLU A 33 27.37 17.68 7.87
CA GLU A 33 27.81 16.68 6.90
C GLU A 33 27.46 15.26 7.37
N LEU A 34 27.70 14.93 8.64
CA LEU A 34 27.36 13.62 9.21
C LEU A 34 25.85 13.31 9.20
N ILE A 35 25.01 14.30 8.98
CA ILE A 35 23.54 14.18 8.98
C ILE A 35 23.00 14.23 7.55
N THR A 36 23.50 15.17 6.75
CA THR A 36 22.98 15.47 5.41
C THR A 36 23.76 14.76 4.30
N GLY A 37 25.00 14.34 4.58
CA GLY A 37 25.94 13.78 3.59
C GLY A 37 26.63 14.84 2.73
N ILE A 38 26.33 16.12 2.90
CA ILE A 38 26.87 17.21 2.08
C ILE A 38 28.17 17.75 2.71
N PRO A 39 29.32 17.77 2.01
CA PRO A 39 30.57 18.30 2.55
C PRO A 39 30.50 19.81 2.86
N PRO A 40 31.22 20.34 3.88
CA PRO A 40 31.18 21.75 4.30
C PRO A 40 31.37 22.78 3.19
N GLN A 41 32.19 22.47 2.19
CA GLN A 41 32.49 23.33 1.04
C GLN A 41 31.33 23.48 0.05
N TYR A 42 30.35 22.57 0.08
CA TYR A 42 29.17 22.58 -0.79
C TYR A 42 27.87 22.86 -0.01
N GLN A 43 27.96 23.16 1.29
CA GLN A 43 26.80 23.47 2.12
C GLN A 43 26.41 24.95 2.00
N THR A 44 25.21 25.20 1.49
CA THR A 44 24.53 26.49 1.66
C THR A 44 23.51 26.38 2.79
N ILE A 45 23.68 27.18 3.85
CA ILE A 45 22.83 27.14 5.05
C ILE A 45 21.84 28.30 5.00
N VAL A 46 20.55 27.96 4.94
CA VAL A 46 19.43 28.90 4.99
C VAL A 46 18.68 28.67 6.30
N CYS A 47 18.44 29.74 7.05
CA CYS A 47 17.72 29.70 8.32
C CYS A 47 16.31 30.26 8.16
N TYR A 48 15.35 29.54 8.73
CA TYR A 48 13.97 29.95 8.93
C TYR A 48 13.75 30.20 10.42
N PRO A 49 13.30 31.41 10.81
CA PRO A 49 13.12 31.79 12.22
C PRO A 49 12.20 30.85 13.00
N THR A 50 11.20 30.26 12.33
CA THR A 50 10.34 29.21 12.86
C THR A 50 10.15 28.12 11.81
N ALA A 51 9.80 26.90 12.26
CA ALA A 51 9.65 25.72 11.39
C ALA A 51 8.69 25.91 10.19
N ASN A 52 7.69 26.81 10.32
CA ASN A 52 6.67 27.06 9.31
C ASN A 52 6.75 28.47 8.68
N SER A 53 7.80 29.24 8.98
CA SER A 53 7.97 30.57 8.37
C SER A 53 8.39 30.43 6.91
N ASN A 54 7.97 31.38 6.07
CA ASN A 54 8.51 31.59 4.73
C ASN A 54 9.61 32.65 4.70
N ASP A 55 9.87 33.32 5.82
CA ASP A 55 10.96 34.27 5.95
C ASP A 55 12.30 33.52 6.04
N THR A 56 13.22 33.84 5.13
CA THR A 56 14.49 33.12 4.98
C THR A 56 15.66 34.05 5.16
N ARG A 57 16.67 33.57 5.89
CA ARG A 57 17.94 34.26 6.07
C ARG A 57 19.07 33.33 5.68
N LYS A 58 19.82 33.69 4.64
CA LYS A 58 21.06 32.99 4.28
C LYS A 58 22.10 33.25 5.37
N LEU A 59 22.61 32.18 5.99
CA LEU A 59 23.62 32.25 7.06
C LEU A 59 25.02 32.00 6.54
N ALA A 60 25.16 31.06 5.60
CA ALA A 60 26.42 30.74 4.97
C ALA A 60 26.15 30.29 3.53
N ALA A 61 27.02 30.73 2.62
CA ALA A 61 27.01 30.34 1.22
C ALA A 61 28.15 29.33 0.98
N ALA A 62 27.94 28.35 0.11
CA ALA A 62 28.99 27.41 -0.30
C ALA A 62 30.17 28.14 -0.97
N GLU A 63 29.88 29.19 -1.75
CA GLU A 63 30.90 29.97 -2.48
C GLU A 63 31.81 30.79 -1.57
N GLU A 64 31.38 31.06 -0.34
CA GLU A 64 32.10 31.87 0.64
C GLU A 64 32.87 31.01 1.66
N TYR A 65 32.87 29.68 1.48
CA TYR A 65 33.52 28.75 2.41
C TYR A 65 35.02 29.00 2.50
N ASP A 66 35.49 29.25 3.73
CA ASP A 66 36.90 29.37 4.08
C ASP A 66 37.05 28.85 5.52
N GLU A 67 37.82 27.77 5.68
CA GLU A 67 37.95 27.08 6.98
C GLU A 67 38.47 28.02 8.09
N GLU A 68 39.41 28.91 7.78
CA GLU A 68 40.01 29.78 8.77
C GLU A 68 39.08 30.94 9.14
N LYS A 69 38.28 31.44 8.19
CA LYS A 69 37.24 32.45 8.48
C LYS A 69 36.06 31.85 9.24
N ASP A 70 35.62 30.66 8.86
CA ASP A 70 34.49 29.99 9.48
C ASP A 70 34.78 29.60 10.94
N LYS A 71 36.04 29.31 11.29
CA LYS A 71 36.47 29.12 12.68
C LYS A 71 36.36 30.37 13.55
N LEU A 72 36.37 31.57 12.94
CA LEU A 72 36.26 32.84 13.66
C LEU A 72 34.81 33.24 13.95
N VAL A 73 33.84 32.69 13.22
CA VAL A 73 32.41 32.99 13.38
C VAL A 73 31.78 31.97 14.31
N THR A 74 31.16 32.46 15.39
CA THR A 74 30.46 31.58 16.33
C THR A 74 28.99 31.44 16.00
N VAL A 75 28.38 30.31 16.37
CA VAL A 75 26.95 30.06 16.18
C VAL A 75 26.07 31.09 16.92
N ALA A 76 26.56 31.64 18.04
CA ALA A 76 25.87 32.71 18.75
C ALA A 76 25.72 33.99 17.90
N GLU A 77 26.73 34.33 17.08
CA GLU A 77 26.70 35.49 16.17
C GLU A 77 25.72 35.31 15.00
N LEU A 78 25.43 34.06 14.64
CA LEU A 78 24.42 33.74 13.63
C LEU A 78 22.99 34.09 14.09
N GLY A 79 22.77 34.34 15.39
CA GLY A 79 21.46 34.78 15.91
C GLY A 79 20.36 33.74 15.71
N LEU A 80 20.69 32.46 15.89
CA LEU A 80 19.74 31.36 15.81
C LEU A 80 18.82 31.34 17.02
N ALA A 81 17.52 31.21 16.77
CA ALA A 81 16.53 30.98 17.81
C ALA A 81 16.36 29.47 18.09
N PRO A 82 15.94 29.09 19.31
CA PRO A 82 15.50 27.72 19.59
C PRO A 82 14.37 27.30 18.64
N PHE A 83 14.43 26.06 18.15
CA PHE A 83 13.50 25.45 17.19
C PHE A 83 13.44 26.15 15.82
N SER A 84 14.46 26.93 15.47
CA SER A 84 14.66 27.40 14.09
C SER A 84 14.94 26.22 13.16
N ARG A 85 14.55 26.37 11.90
CA ARG A 85 14.82 25.37 10.84
C ARG A 85 16.02 25.83 10.01
N LEU A 86 17.05 25.00 9.96
CA LEU A 86 18.19 25.13 9.06
C LEU A 86 17.97 24.21 7.87
N GLU A 87 17.78 24.81 6.71
CA GLU A 87 17.81 24.11 5.44
C GLU A 87 19.24 24.10 4.91
N VAL A 88 19.76 22.90 4.65
CA VAL A 88 21.08 22.68 4.05
C VAL A 88 20.86 22.31 2.59
N VAL A 89 21.19 23.25 1.72
CA VAL A 89 21.10 23.11 0.26
C VAL A 89 22.46 22.67 -0.26
N ASP A 90 22.47 21.59 -1.03
CA ASP A 90 23.66 21.11 -1.73
C ASP A 90 23.94 21.98 -2.96
N ALA A 91 25.11 22.59 -3.01
CA ALA A 91 25.57 23.39 -4.14
C ALA A 91 26.46 22.57 -5.12
N ASN A 92 26.72 21.29 -4.84
CA ASN A 92 27.52 20.43 -5.71
C ASN A 92 26.69 19.95 -6.91
N PRO A 93 27.06 20.31 -8.16
CA PRO A 93 26.34 19.87 -9.36
C PRO A 93 26.48 18.36 -9.65
N ASP A 94 27.54 17.70 -9.16
CA ASP A 94 27.82 16.27 -9.38
C ASP A 94 27.55 15.43 -8.10
N SER A 95 26.52 15.78 -7.32
CA SER A 95 26.22 15.12 -6.06
C SER A 95 25.38 13.85 -6.25
N GLU A 96 25.87 12.70 -5.77
CA GLU A 96 25.10 11.45 -5.72
C GLU A 96 23.78 11.60 -4.93
N LEU A 97 23.73 12.56 -3.99
CA LEU A 97 22.52 12.88 -3.24
C LEU A 97 21.45 13.54 -4.10
N HIS A 98 21.85 14.32 -5.11
CA HIS A 98 20.92 14.92 -6.06
C HIS A 98 20.30 13.85 -6.96
N ASP A 99 21.12 12.91 -7.43
CA ASP A 99 20.65 11.74 -8.20
C ASP A 99 19.66 10.91 -7.38
N LEU A 100 19.98 10.61 -6.11
CA LEU A 100 19.08 9.87 -5.23
C LEU A 100 17.77 10.62 -4.95
N ALA A 101 17.83 11.94 -4.75
CA ALA A 101 16.63 12.77 -4.56
C ALA A 101 15.71 12.75 -5.80
N ASN A 102 16.30 12.77 -7.00
CA ASN A 102 15.56 12.68 -8.26
C ASN A 102 15.01 11.26 -8.51
N GLU A 103 15.68 10.20 -8.03
CA GLU A 103 15.20 8.81 -8.12
C GLU A 103 14.06 8.49 -7.15
N MET A 104 13.94 9.24 -6.03
CA MET A 104 12.87 9.07 -5.05
C MET A 104 11.58 9.81 -5.38
N ASP A 105 11.61 10.72 -6.35
CA ASP A 105 10.43 11.47 -6.77
C ASP A 105 9.53 10.58 -7.64
N GLU A 106 8.31 10.29 -7.17
CA GLU A 106 7.42 9.27 -7.75
C GLU A 106 7.09 9.51 -9.24
N ASP A 107 7.14 10.77 -9.68
CA ASP A 107 6.84 11.18 -11.06
C ASP A 107 8.01 10.93 -12.05
N THR A 108 9.23 10.66 -11.55
CA THR A 108 10.43 10.39 -12.36
C THR A 108 10.93 8.94 -12.26
N ILE A 109 10.22 8.07 -11.52
CA ILE A 109 10.55 6.65 -11.40
C ILE A 109 10.29 5.96 -12.74
N ASP A 110 11.37 5.62 -13.44
CA ASP A 110 11.30 4.75 -14.61
C ASP A 110 11.02 3.30 -14.16
N PRO A 111 9.87 2.70 -14.51
CA PRO A 111 9.51 1.33 -14.09
C PRO A 111 10.48 0.26 -14.62
N ASP A 112 11.35 0.61 -15.58
CA ASP A 112 12.40 -0.27 -16.05
C ASP A 112 13.70 -0.17 -15.24
N LYS A 113 13.85 0.87 -14.41
CA LYS A 113 14.98 1.04 -13.47
C LYS A 113 14.73 0.39 -12.11
N GLU A 114 13.51 -0.08 -11.82
CA GLU A 114 13.23 -0.84 -10.61
C GLU A 114 14.07 -2.14 -10.57
N PHE A 115 14.61 -2.46 -9.39
CA PHE A 115 15.32 -3.72 -9.19
C PHE A 115 14.36 -4.91 -9.36
N LYS A 116 14.49 -5.64 -10.48
CA LYS A 116 13.75 -6.87 -10.76
C LYS A 116 14.63 -8.08 -10.47
N LEU A 117 14.25 -8.87 -9.47
CA LEU A 117 14.93 -10.14 -9.19
C LEU A 117 14.38 -11.22 -10.13
N SER A 118 15.23 -11.77 -11.00
CA SER A 118 14.84 -12.89 -11.88
C SER A 118 14.29 -14.07 -11.07
N GLU A 119 13.28 -14.76 -11.60
CA GLU A 119 12.66 -15.91 -10.94
C GLU A 119 13.67 -17.01 -10.59
N GLU A 120 14.63 -17.28 -11.47
CA GLU A 120 15.70 -18.26 -11.25
C GLU A 120 16.53 -17.93 -9.99
N LYS A 121 16.99 -16.68 -9.89
CA LYS A 121 17.74 -16.18 -8.72
C LYS A 121 16.88 -16.19 -7.45
N TYR A 122 15.62 -15.78 -7.54
CA TYR A 122 14.71 -15.82 -6.41
C TYR A 122 14.47 -17.26 -5.89
N SER A 123 14.40 -18.24 -6.80
CA SER A 123 14.20 -19.64 -6.47
C SER A 123 15.39 -20.31 -5.79
N SER A 124 16.62 -19.88 -6.09
CA SER A 124 17.83 -20.44 -5.51
C SER A 124 18.19 -19.83 -4.14
N MET A 125 17.62 -18.67 -3.80
CA MET A 125 17.88 -17.97 -2.55
C MET A 125 17.11 -18.59 -1.38
N SER A 126 17.84 -19.06 -0.37
CA SER A 126 17.29 -19.75 0.80
C SER A 126 16.57 -18.85 1.82
N ASN A 127 16.83 -17.54 1.78
CA ASN A 127 16.25 -16.51 2.66
C ASN A 127 15.01 -15.83 2.04
N THR A 128 14.32 -16.50 1.13
CA THR A 128 13.14 -15.96 0.46
C THR A 128 11.84 -16.52 1.03
N VAL A 129 10.76 -15.76 0.83
CA VAL A 129 9.39 -16.20 1.13
C VAL A 129 9.05 -17.48 0.36
N LEU A 130 9.56 -17.65 -0.86
CA LEU A 130 9.38 -18.86 -1.66
C LEU A 130 9.98 -20.11 -1.00
N SER A 131 11.26 -20.05 -0.60
CA SER A 131 11.91 -21.18 0.10
C SER A 131 11.24 -21.49 1.44
N TRP A 132 10.75 -20.47 2.15
CA TRP A 132 9.96 -20.67 3.37
C TRP A 132 8.63 -21.39 3.09
N LYS A 133 7.89 -20.99 2.04
CA LYS A 133 6.64 -21.65 1.62
C LYS A 133 6.87 -23.11 1.21
N GLN A 134 7.96 -23.38 0.48
CA GLN A 134 8.36 -24.74 0.10
C GLN A 134 8.68 -25.60 1.32
N ARG A 135 9.50 -25.09 2.25
CA ARG A 135 9.90 -25.81 3.46
C ARG A 135 8.72 -26.16 4.37
N ASN A 136 7.74 -25.27 4.46
CA ASN A 136 6.53 -25.48 5.25
C ASN A 136 5.39 -26.12 4.47
N GLN A 137 5.62 -26.52 3.21
CA GLN A 137 4.62 -27.19 2.36
C GLN A 137 3.30 -26.41 2.26
N LEU A 138 3.39 -25.08 2.12
CA LEU A 138 2.21 -24.21 2.13
C LEU A 138 1.63 -24.01 0.72
N GLY A 139 0.30 -24.07 0.63
CA GLY A 139 -0.44 -23.82 -0.62
C GLY A 139 -0.06 -24.84 -1.68
N ARG A 140 0.42 -24.37 -2.85
CA ARG A 140 0.82 -25.23 -3.98
C ARG A 140 1.97 -26.21 -3.70
N PHE A 141 2.64 -26.09 -2.55
CA PHE A 141 3.75 -26.97 -2.15
C PHE A 141 3.30 -28.09 -1.19
N ASP A 142 2.03 -28.09 -0.79
CA ASP A 142 1.45 -29.20 -0.03
C ASP A 142 1.34 -30.43 -0.94
N PRO A 143 1.84 -31.62 -0.53
CA PRO A 143 1.72 -32.85 -1.31
C PRO A 143 0.28 -33.24 -1.66
N THR A 144 -0.69 -32.79 -0.87
CA THR A 144 -2.12 -33.06 -1.07
C THR A 144 -2.83 -31.99 -1.89
N TYR A 145 -2.17 -30.88 -2.22
CA TYR A 145 -2.79 -29.74 -2.91
C TYR A 145 -3.48 -30.14 -4.23
N ASP A 146 -2.80 -30.88 -5.10
CA ASP A 146 -3.35 -31.25 -6.41
C ASP A 146 -4.51 -32.23 -6.28
N SER A 147 -4.45 -33.17 -5.34
CA SER A 147 -5.51 -34.15 -5.11
C SER A 147 -6.75 -33.50 -4.47
N GLU A 148 -6.55 -32.59 -3.51
CA GLU A 148 -7.63 -31.81 -2.92
C GLU A 148 -8.28 -30.86 -3.93
N LYS A 149 -7.48 -30.20 -4.76
CA LYS A 149 -7.97 -29.34 -5.84
C LYS A 149 -8.81 -30.13 -6.84
N ALA A 150 -8.34 -31.30 -7.28
CA ALA A 150 -9.09 -32.17 -8.19
C ALA A 150 -10.42 -32.64 -7.56
N ARG A 151 -10.39 -33.07 -6.30
CA ARG A 151 -11.60 -33.48 -5.57
C ARG A 151 -12.61 -32.33 -5.45
N ALA A 152 -12.13 -31.13 -5.12
CA ALA A 152 -12.98 -29.94 -5.00
C ALA A 152 -13.56 -29.53 -6.36
N TYR A 153 -12.82 -29.69 -7.45
CA TYR A 153 -13.32 -29.45 -8.80
C TYR A 153 -14.45 -30.42 -9.16
N GLU A 154 -14.28 -31.71 -8.92
CA GLU A 154 -15.31 -32.73 -9.15
C GLU A 154 -16.55 -32.50 -8.29
N GLU A 155 -16.38 -32.19 -7.00
CA GLU A 155 -17.48 -31.87 -6.08
C GLU A 155 -18.29 -30.66 -6.58
N ASN A 156 -17.60 -29.58 -6.98
CA ASN A 156 -18.25 -28.38 -7.51
C ASN A 156 -18.95 -28.65 -8.85
N ALA A 157 -18.36 -29.46 -9.74
CA ALA A 157 -18.99 -29.83 -11.00
C ALA A 157 -20.26 -30.67 -10.78
N ALA A 158 -20.22 -31.63 -9.85
CA ALA A 158 -21.37 -32.44 -9.48
C ALA A 158 -22.50 -31.63 -8.82
N LEU A 159 -22.15 -30.62 -8.00
CA LEU A 159 -23.12 -29.70 -7.41
C LEU A 159 -23.73 -28.77 -8.46
N ALA A 160 -22.91 -28.21 -9.35
CA ALA A 160 -23.38 -27.36 -10.44
C ALA A 160 -24.36 -28.08 -11.36
N ALA A 161 -24.13 -29.37 -11.64
CA ALA A 161 -25.04 -30.19 -12.45
C ALA A 161 -26.44 -30.39 -11.82
N LYS A 162 -26.59 -30.19 -10.51
CA LYS A 162 -27.88 -30.25 -9.80
C LYS A 162 -28.61 -28.91 -9.79
N MET A 163 -27.93 -27.82 -10.15
CA MET A 163 -28.46 -26.46 -10.13
C MET A 163 -28.96 -26.09 -11.52
N SER A 164 -30.08 -25.40 -11.57
CA SER A 164 -30.65 -24.88 -12.81
C SER A 164 -30.97 -23.40 -12.67
N VAL A 165 -30.83 -22.69 -13.79
CA VAL A 165 -31.12 -21.26 -13.87
C VAL A 165 -32.60 -21.03 -13.58
N GLY A 166 -32.89 -20.04 -12.74
CA GLY A 166 -34.25 -19.68 -12.30
C GLY A 166 -34.65 -20.27 -10.94
N GLN A 167 -33.85 -21.15 -10.34
CA GLN A 167 -34.14 -21.70 -9.02
C GLN A 167 -33.83 -20.68 -7.91
N ARG A 168 -34.66 -20.72 -6.85
CA ARG A 168 -34.36 -20.04 -5.59
C ARG A 168 -33.21 -20.74 -4.90
N CYS A 169 -32.33 -19.94 -4.30
CA CYS A 169 -31.18 -20.43 -3.58
C CYS A 169 -30.85 -19.54 -2.39
N ARG A 170 -30.18 -20.14 -1.40
CA ARG A 170 -29.45 -19.41 -0.37
C ARG A 170 -27.95 -19.58 -0.55
N VAL A 171 -27.22 -18.52 -0.25
CA VAL A 171 -25.76 -18.50 -0.18
C VAL A 171 -25.36 -18.39 1.28
N ILE A 172 -24.57 -19.35 1.75
CA ILE A 172 -24.03 -19.34 3.11
C ILE A 172 -22.58 -18.86 3.04
N ASN A 173 -22.30 -17.71 3.63
CA ASN A 173 -20.94 -17.16 3.72
C ASN A 173 -20.63 -16.67 5.13
N ILE A 174 -19.41 -16.18 5.35
CA ILE A 174 -18.96 -15.67 6.67
C ILE A 174 -19.81 -14.48 7.15
N ALA A 175 -20.40 -13.71 6.23
CA ALA A 175 -21.23 -12.55 6.51
C ALA A 175 -22.71 -12.87 6.73
N GLY A 176 -23.11 -14.16 6.70
CA GLY A 176 -24.48 -14.62 6.95
C GLY A 176 -25.12 -15.39 5.79
N GLU A 177 -26.41 -15.70 5.95
CA GLU A 177 -27.25 -16.29 4.91
C GLU A 177 -27.80 -15.17 4.01
N ARG A 178 -27.71 -15.35 2.69
CA ARG A 178 -28.28 -14.43 1.70
C ARG A 178 -29.11 -15.19 0.69
N ARG A 179 -30.30 -14.70 0.36
CA ARG A 179 -31.22 -15.37 -0.57
C ARG A 179 -31.27 -14.66 -1.92
N GLY A 180 -31.59 -15.44 -2.95
CA GLY A 180 -31.67 -14.95 -4.30
C GLY A 180 -32.05 -16.01 -5.32
N LEU A 181 -31.83 -15.67 -6.58
CA LEU A 181 -32.14 -16.48 -7.75
C LEU A 181 -30.87 -16.84 -8.51
N VAL A 182 -30.73 -18.11 -8.88
CA VAL A 182 -29.67 -18.57 -9.77
C VAL A 182 -29.94 -18.01 -11.18
N LYS A 183 -29.01 -17.21 -11.71
CA LYS A 183 -29.08 -16.63 -13.06
C LYS A 183 -28.09 -17.26 -14.04
N PHE A 184 -27.01 -17.86 -13.54
CA PHE A 184 -25.97 -18.45 -14.37
C PHE A 184 -25.33 -19.64 -13.66
N VAL A 185 -25.00 -20.70 -14.41
CA VAL A 185 -24.20 -21.84 -13.95
C VAL A 185 -23.25 -22.22 -15.07
N GLY A 186 -21.94 -22.10 -14.86
CA GLY A 186 -20.95 -22.42 -15.89
C GLY A 186 -19.54 -21.91 -15.59
N THR A 187 -18.60 -22.17 -16.50
CA THR A 187 -17.25 -21.62 -16.43
C THR A 187 -17.22 -20.18 -16.94
N ILE A 188 -16.30 -19.36 -16.44
CA ILE A 188 -16.17 -17.94 -16.80
C ILE A 188 -14.71 -17.64 -17.12
N ASP A 189 -14.40 -17.48 -18.40
CA ASP A 189 -13.02 -17.27 -18.87
C ASP A 189 -12.36 -16.03 -18.27
N VAL A 190 -13.12 -14.94 -18.12
CA VAL A 190 -12.59 -13.68 -17.58
C VAL A 190 -12.23 -13.77 -16.09
N LEU A 191 -12.80 -14.72 -15.34
CA LEU A 191 -12.63 -14.77 -13.89
C LEU A 191 -11.47 -15.68 -13.47
N ASP A 192 -11.34 -16.85 -14.11
CA ASP A 192 -10.32 -17.84 -13.77
C ASP A 192 -9.81 -18.64 -14.97
N LYS A 193 -9.86 -18.04 -16.17
CA LYS A 193 -9.53 -18.73 -17.44
C LYS A 193 -10.38 -19.97 -17.70
N GLY A 194 -11.58 -20.03 -17.10
CA GLY A 194 -12.50 -21.15 -17.26
C GLY A 194 -12.10 -22.39 -16.47
N GLU A 195 -11.19 -22.26 -15.49
CA GLU A 195 -10.68 -23.40 -14.72
C GLU A 195 -11.73 -23.97 -13.76
N ASN A 196 -12.69 -23.16 -13.28
CA ASN A 196 -13.71 -23.65 -12.36
C ASN A 196 -15.12 -23.26 -12.80
N VAL A 197 -16.10 -24.01 -12.29
CA VAL A 197 -17.52 -23.69 -12.41
C VAL A 197 -17.92 -22.63 -11.39
N TRP A 198 -18.69 -21.66 -11.85
CA TRP A 198 -19.25 -20.55 -11.08
C TRP A 198 -20.77 -20.54 -11.16
N VAL A 199 -21.40 -20.10 -10.08
CA VAL A 199 -22.84 -19.85 -10.02
C VAL A 199 -23.04 -18.35 -9.88
N GLY A 200 -23.69 -17.75 -10.87
CA GLY A 200 -24.13 -16.36 -10.84
C GLY A 200 -25.50 -16.25 -10.18
N ILE A 201 -25.59 -15.45 -9.14
CA ILE A 201 -26.81 -15.27 -8.33
C ILE A 201 -27.21 -13.80 -8.37
N GLU A 202 -28.50 -13.56 -8.55
CA GLU A 202 -29.14 -12.27 -8.28
C GLU A 202 -29.75 -12.34 -6.88
N PHE A 203 -29.19 -11.59 -5.94
CA PHE A 203 -29.72 -11.47 -4.59
C PHE A 203 -31.00 -10.62 -4.56
N ASP A 204 -31.85 -10.89 -3.57
CA ASP A 204 -33.08 -10.13 -3.36
C ASP A 204 -32.75 -8.71 -2.85
N GLU A 205 -31.72 -8.61 -2.02
CA GLU A 205 -31.19 -7.39 -1.42
C GLU A 205 -29.93 -6.87 -2.17
N PRO A 206 -29.58 -5.57 -2.06
CA PRO A 206 -28.42 -4.96 -2.71
C PRO A 206 -27.09 -5.33 -2.01
N VAL A 207 -26.87 -6.62 -1.77
CA VAL A 207 -25.71 -7.20 -1.07
C VAL A 207 -24.72 -7.87 -2.03
N GLY A 208 -24.98 -7.80 -3.33
CA GLY A 208 -24.12 -8.28 -4.40
C GLY A 208 -22.91 -7.39 -4.65
N LYS A 209 -21.94 -7.93 -5.39
CA LYS A 209 -20.68 -7.26 -5.74
C LYS A 209 -20.71 -6.62 -7.13
N ASN A 210 -21.61 -7.07 -7.99
CA ASN A 210 -21.64 -6.69 -9.40
C ASN A 210 -23.07 -6.56 -9.92
N SER A 211 -23.20 -6.15 -11.18
CA SER A 211 -24.46 -6.06 -11.92
C SER A 211 -24.57 -7.13 -13.02
N GLY A 212 -23.95 -8.30 -12.80
CA GLY A 212 -23.88 -9.40 -13.77
C GLY A 212 -22.84 -9.23 -14.88
N VAL A 213 -21.97 -8.21 -14.75
CA VAL A 213 -20.85 -7.91 -15.65
C VAL A 213 -19.53 -8.11 -14.89
N ILE A 214 -18.58 -8.82 -15.49
CA ILE A 214 -17.19 -8.96 -15.01
C ILE A 214 -16.26 -8.50 -16.13
N ASP A 215 -15.33 -7.60 -15.85
CA ASP A 215 -14.31 -7.11 -16.80
C ASP A 215 -14.88 -6.72 -18.18
N GLY A 216 -16.04 -6.04 -18.18
CA GLY A 216 -16.72 -5.59 -19.40
C GLY A 216 -17.56 -6.65 -20.11
N VAL A 217 -17.48 -7.93 -19.71
CA VAL A 217 -18.27 -9.02 -20.27
C VAL A 217 -19.54 -9.23 -19.44
N ARG A 218 -20.71 -9.09 -20.09
CA ARG A 218 -22.00 -9.37 -19.45
C ARG A 218 -22.28 -10.87 -19.46
N ILE A 219 -22.32 -11.47 -18.28
CA ILE A 219 -22.62 -12.89 -18.09
C ILE A 219 -24.14 -13.09 -17.88
N PHE A 220 -24.75 -12.24 -17.05
CA PHE A 220 -26.20 -12.24 -16.84
C PHE A 220 -26.73 -10.82 -16.58
N GLN A 221 -28.05 -10.66 -16.60
CA GLN A 221 -28.71 -9.39 -16.30
C GLN A 221 -29.24 -9.41 -14.86
N CYS A 222 -28.87 -8.41 -14.06
CA CYS A 222 -29.43 -8.17 -12.74
C CYS A 222 -29.39 -6.68 -12.35
N ARG A 223 -30.04 -6.34 -11.24
CA ARG A 223 -29.99 -4.99 -10.64
C ARG A 223 -28.56 -4.61 -10.17
N PRO A 224 -28.18 -3.32 -10.20
CA PRO A 224 -26.89 -2.87 -9.69
C PRO A 224 -26.70 -3.26 -8.21
N SER A 225 -25.56 -3.87 -7.88
CA SER A 225 -25.26 -4.38 -6.53
C SER A 225 -26.13 -5.56 -6.07
N HIS A 226 -26.82 -6.27 -6.98
CA HIS A 226 -27.54 -7.52 -6.64
C HIS A 226 -26.83 -8.77 -7.17
N GLY A 227 -25.92 -8.64 -8.13
CA GLY A 227 -25.21 -9.78 -8.72
C GLY A 227 -23.99 -10.22 -7.91
N SER A 228 -23.77 -11.52 -7.79
CA SER A 228 -22.51 -12.09 -7.32
C SER A 228 -22.22 -13.44 -7.96
N PHE A 229 -20.93 -13.77 -8.09
CA PHE A 229 -20.48 -15.10 -8.50
C PHE A 229 -19.89 -15.82 -7.30
N VAL A 230 -20.34 -17.05 -7.08
CA VAL A 230 -19.92 -17.89 -5.96
C VAL A 230 -19.63 -19.31 -6.44
N LYS A 231 -18.90 -20.09 -5.63
CA LYS A 231 -18.64 -21.50 -5.94
C LYS A 231 -19.91 -22.33 -5.65
N PRO A 232 -20.19 -23.39 -6.44
CA PRO A 232 -21.36 -24.25 -6.22
C PRO A 232 -21.49 -24.76 -4.78
N LYS A 233 -20.39 -25.09 -4.11
CA LYS A 233 -20.37 -25.52 -2.70
C LYS A 233 -21.00 -24.53 -1.71
N GLN A 234 -21.06 -23.24 -2.05
CA GLN A 234 -21.60 -22.19 -1.19
C GLN A 234 -23.10 -21.95 -1.44
N VAL A 235 -23.70 -22.64 -2.41
CA VAL A 235 -25.06 -22.42 -2.87
C VAL A 235 -25.91 -23.63 -2.53
N GLU A 236 -27.02 -23.38 -1.86
CA GLU A 236 -28.04 -24.38 -1.61
C GLU A 236 -29.30 -23.99 -2.38
N VAL A 237 -29.66 -24.80 -3.36
CA VAL A 237 -30.91 -24.65 -4.13
C VAL A 237 -32.05 -25.31 -3.36
N GLY A 238 -33.20 -24.65 -3.30
CA GLY A 238 -34.34 -25.13 -2.52
C GLY A 238 -35.48 -24.12 -2.50
N ASP A 239 -36.48 -24.39 -1.66
CA ASP A 239 -37.61 -23.48 -1.46
C ASP A 239 -37.22 -22.39 -0.44
N PHE A 240 -36.55 -21.36 -0.95
CA PHE A 240 -36.09 -20.21 -0.17
C PHE A 240 -36.81 -18.95 -0.65
N PRO A 241 -38.05 -18.67 -0.20
CA PRO A 241 -38.76 -17.47 -0.58
C PRO A 241 -38.01 -16.20 -0.14
N GLU A 242 -38.32 -15.08 -0.79
CA GLU A 242 -37.81 -13.77 -0.38
C GLU A 242 -38.21 -13.52 1.08
N LEU A 243 -37.29 -12.99 1.88
CA LEU A 243 -37.62 -12.62 3.25
C LEU A 243 -38.42 -11.32 3.18
N ASP A 244 -39.68 -11.37 3.61
CA ASP A 244 -40.46 -10.14 3.78
C ASP A 244 -39.97 -9.43 5.05
N LEU A 245 -39.45 -8.22 4.86
CA LEU A 245 -38.95 -7.36 5.94
C LEU A 245 -40.07 -6.90 6.89
N PHE A 246 -41.34 -7.12 6.53
CA PHE A 246 -42.52 -6.70 7.28
C PHE A 246 -43.32 -7.87 7.89
N GLU A 247 -42.90 -9.13 7.71
CA GLU A 247 -43.61 -10.29 8.29
C GLU A 247 -43.33 -10.49 9.79
N SER A 248 -42.37 -9.76 10.38
CA SER A 248 -41.87 -10.03 11.74
C SER A 248 -42.25 -8.99 12.80
N ASP A 249 -43.47 -8.46 12.79
CA ASP A 249 -43.97 -7.61 13.91
C ASP A 249 -45.42 -7.91 14.35
N ASP A 250 -46.12 -8.87 13.72
CA ASP A 250 -47.55 -9.14 14.02
C ASP A 250 -47.80 -10.40 14.90
N GLU A 251 -46.76 -11.12 15.36
CA GLU A 251 -46.93 -12.33 16.22
C GLU A 251 -46.60 -12.14 17.72
N ASP A 252 -46.32 -10.91 18.18
CA ASP A 252 -46.10 -10.59 19.61
C ASP A 252 -47.29 -9.85 20.29
N GLU A 253 -48.49 -9.90 19.70
CA GLU A 253 -49.75 -9.41 20.30
C GLU A 253 -50.82 -10.51 20.42
N GLU A 254 -50.55 -11.58 21.18
CA GLU A 254 -51.62 -12.30 21.90
C GLU A 254 -51.34 -12.28 23.41
N LEU A 255 -52.02 -11.34 24.07
CA LEU A 255 -52.18 -11.16 25.52
C LEU A 255 -53.30 -12.07 26.06
#